data_AF-R9LVN6-F1
#
_entry.id   AF-R9LVN6-F1
#
_cell.length_a   1.000
_cell.length_b   1.000
_cell.length_c   1.000
_cell.angle_alpha   90.00
_cell.angle_beta   90.00
_cell.angle_gamma   90.00
#
_symmetry.space_group_name_H-M   'P 1'
#
loop_
_entity.id
_entity.type
_entity.pdbx_description
1 polymer ?
#
loop_
_entity_poly.entity_id
_entity_poly.type
_entity_poly.pdbx_seq_one_letter_code
_entity_poly.pdbx_strand_id
1 'polypeptide(L)'
;MQSISYFEVIHILVHYTGEISFLERALDLWQKAGVSLILVVGSSGAYFHIANCVVQMDAYHAKDITAQVKAALEGRPAPMLSAPGFHLPAGGRVVDLSGDRQTRKNYRGNGYCQERLNVKRFGKTAFSAGDLELDLRYVEQLVDAGQTLALAYMVRYAREHLTGQSVEEISAALLRLVESGDLGAVCGNAVVPAGLTLPRLQEIFACFNRC
;
A
#
# COMPACT_ATOMS: atom_id res chain seq x y z
N MET A 1 8.80 1.67 42.28
CA MET A 1 7.74 2.70 42.28
C MET A 1 8.26 3.87 41.46
N GLN A 2 8.15 3.77 40.14
CA GLN A 2 8.49 4.87 39.21
C GLN A 2 7.18 5.48 38.74
N SER A 3 7.06 6.78 38.96
CA SER A 3 5.93 7.62 38.64
C SER A 3 5.62 7.61 37.14
N ILE A 4 4.40 7.20 36.79
CA ILE A 4 3.77 7.53 35.51
C ILE A 4 3.37 9.01 35.59
N SER A 5 4.37 9.89 35.50
CA SER A 5 4.21 11.33 35.48
C SER A 5 4.32 11.79 34.04
N TYR A 6 3.18 12.09 33.42
CA TYR A 6 2.87 13.14 32.42
C TYR A 6 1.51 12.79 31.79
N PHE A 7 0.43 12.95 32.56
CA PHE A 7 -0.91 13.16 31.99
C PHE A 7 -1.14 14.68 32.01
N GLU A 8 -0.65 15.38 30.99
CA GLU A 8 -1.24 16.68 30.66
C GLU A 8 -2.62 16.39 30.08
N VAL A 9 -3.65 16.58 30.90
CA VAL A 9 -5.04 16.59 30.44
C VAL A 9 -5.24 17.92 29.72
N ILE A 10 -4.91 17.94 28.43
CA ILE A 10 -5.48 18.96 27.53
C ILE A 10 -6.93 18.53 27.33
N HIS A 11 -7.86 19.21 28.00
CA HIS A 11 -9.26 19.21 27.60
C HIS A 11 -9.35 19.87 26.21
N ILE A 12 -9.09 19.11 25.15
CA ILE A 12 -9.50 19.53 23.82
C ILE A 12 -11.00 19.27 23.77
N LEU A 13 -11.76 20.33 24.00
CA LEU A 13 -13.18 20.39 23.65
C LEU A 13 -13.23 20.39 22.12
N VAL A 14 -13.11 19.22 21.51
CA VAL A 14 -13.30 19.06 20.06
C VAL A 14 -14.79 19.25 19.81
N HIS A 15 -15.18 20.50 19.52
CA HIS A 15 -16.37 20.74 18.72
C HIS A 15 -16.24 19.88 17.45
N TYR A 16 -17.29 19.12 17.12
CA TYR A 16 -17.33 18.30 15.90
C TYR A 16 -17.16 19.21 14.68
N THR A 17 -15.93 19.34 14.19
CA THR A 17 -15.57 20.17 13.03
C THR A 17 -15.74 19.43 11.70
N GLY A 18 -16.25 18.20 11.71
CA GLY A 18 -16.40 17.37 10.51
C GLY A 18 -15.13 16.61 10.10
N GLU A 19 -14.03 16.73 10.85
CA GLU A 19 -12.80 15.96 10.62
C GLU A 19 -12.85 14.66 11.43
N ILE A 20 -12.81 13.52 10.74
CA ILE A 20 -12.85 12.18 11.35
C ILE A 20 -11.42 11.67 11.52
N SER A 21 -11.01 11.40 12.75
CA SER A 21 -9.72 10.82 13.07
C SER A 21 -9.65 9.33 12.76
N PHE A 22 -8.43 8.79 12.60
CA PHE A 22 -8.25 7.35 12.41
C PHE A 22 -8.77 6.53 13.61
N LEU A 23 -8.68 7.07 14.84
CA LEU A 23 -9.19 6.42 16.05
C LEU A 23 -10.68 6.09 15.92
N GLU A 24 -11.47 6.99 15.35
CA GLU A 24 -12.92 6.82 15.14
C GLU A 24 -13.27 5.80 14.05
N ARG A 25 -12.29 5.38 13.24
CA ARG A 25 -12.44 4.36 12.18
C ARG A 25 -11.81 3.02 12.55
N ALA A 26 -10.85 3.01 13.47
CA ALA A 26 -10.08 1.82 13.82
C ALA A 26 -10.98 0.68 14.32
N LEU A 27 -11.98 0.97 15.14
CA LEU A 27 -12.96 -0.03 15.58
C LEU A 27 -13.87 -0.52 14.44
N ASP A 28 -14.31 0.38 13.55
CA ASP A 28 -15.12 -0.01 12.40
C ASP A 28 -14.37 -0.96 11.47
N LEU A 29 -13.08 -0.72 11.22
CA LEU A 29 -12.23 -1.61 10.42
C LEU A 29 -12.18 -3.03 11.01
N TRP A 30 -12.04 -3.14 12.33
CA TRP A 30 -12.03 -4.45 12.99
C TRP A 30 -13.42 -5.10 13.03
N GLN A 31 -14.45 -4.39 13.51
CA GLN A 31 -15.77 -4.97 13.77
C GLN A 31 -16.61 -5.17 12.51
N LYS A 32 -16.53 -4.24 11.55
CA LYS A 32 -17.38 -4.24 10.34
C LYS A 32 -16.65 -4.80 9.12
N ALA A 33 -15.33 -4.63 9.03
CA ALA A 33 -14.54 -5.12 7.89
C ALA A 33 -13.64 -6.32 8.23
N GLY A 34 -13.58 -6.77 9.49
CA GLY A 34 -12.75 -7.90 9.90
C GLY A 34 -11.24 -7.65 9.79
N VAL A 35 -10.81 -6.40 9.70
CA VAL A 35 -9.41 -6.02 9.54
C VAL A 35 -8.78 -5.78 10.91
N SER A 36 -7.83 -6.64 11.28
CA SER A 36 -7.03 -6.44 12.49
C SER A 36 -6.00 -5.33 12.31
N LEU A 37 -5.70 -4.61 13.39
CA LEU A 37 -4.77 -3.48 13.41
C LEU A 37 -3.66 -3.73 14.41
N ILE A 38 -2.41 -3.51 13.97
CA ILE A 38 -1.23 -3.41 14.82
C ILE A 38 -0.70 -1.99 14.64
N LEU A 39 -0.66 -1.21 15.71
CA LEU A 39 -0.29 0.20 15.67
C LEU A 39 0.84 0.48 16.66
N VAL A 40 1.92 1.07 16.16
CA VAL A 40 2.94 1.67 17.02
C VAL A 40 2.45 3.06 17.40
N VAL A 41 2.14 3.26 18.68
CA VAL A 41 1.69 4.55 19.22
C VAL A 41 2.79 5.19 20.06
N GLY A 42 2.97 6.49 19.88
CA GLY A 42 3.85 7.31 20.72
C GLY A 42 3.09 7.88 21.91
N SER A 43 3.01 9.20 22.00
CA SER A 43 2.40 9.92 23.13
C SER A 43 0.86 9.87 23.20
N SER A 44 0.17 9.38 22.16
CA SER A 44 -1.29 9.34 22.14
C SER A 44 -1.84 8.10 22.84
N GLY A 45 -2.23 8.25 24.10
CA GLY A 45 -2.91 7.21 24.88
C GLY A 45 -4.36 6.93 24.45
N ALA A 46 -4.91 7.68 23.49
CA ALA A 46 -6.31 7.56 23.08
C ALA A 46 -6.63 6.17 22.49
N TYR A 47 -5.66 5.54 21.83
CA TYR A 47 -5.81 4.19 21.28
C TYR A 47 -5.93 3.10 22.34
N PHE A 48 -5.53 3.35 23.58
CA PHE A 48 -5.68 2.39 24.67
C PHE A 48 -7.15 2.08 24.98
N HIS A 49 -8.07 3.00 24.67
CA HIS A 49 -9.51 2.77 24.86
C HIS A 49 -10.10 1.73 23.90
N ILE A 50 -9.41 1.44 22.79
CA ILE A 50 -9.88 0.48 21.77
C ILE A 50 -8.98 -0.75 21.62
N ALA A 51 -7.81 -0.75 22.26
CA ALA A 51 -6.84 -1.82 22.12
C ALA A 51 -7.22 -3.07 22.91
N ASN A 52 -7.24 -4.23 22.24
CA ASN A 52 -7.43 -5.52 22.90
C ASN A 52 -6.15 -6.01 23.62
N CYS A 53 -4.99 -5.66 23.07
CA CYS A 53 -3.66 -5.99 23.57
C CYS A 53 -2.77 -4.75 23.50
N VAL A 54 -1.99 -4.49 24.55
CA VAL A 54 -1.02 -3.40 24.59
C VAL A 54 0.35 -3.96 24.97
N VAL A 55 1.27 -3.90 24.02
CA VAL A 55 2.67 -4.30 24.22
C VAL A 55 3.53 -3.04 24.33
N GLN A 56 4.21 -2.90 25.47
CA GLN A 56 5.23 -1.88 25.66
C GLN A 56 6.61 -2.45 25.34
N MET A 57 7.38 -1.73 24.54
CA MET A 57 8.81 -1.99 24.37
C MET A 57 9.59 -1.17 25.39
N ASP A 58 10.37 -1.83 26.25
CA ASP A 58 11.22 -1.21 27.25
C ASP A 58 12.63 -1.79 27.12
N ALA A 59 13.61 -0.95 26.74
CA ALA A 59 14.98 -1.38 26.42
C ALA A 59 15.03 -2.61 25.50
N TYR A 60 14.21 -2.60 24.42
CA TYR A 60 14.05 -3.71 23.46
C TYR A 60 13.43 -5.00 24.03
N HIS A 61 12.88 -4.97 25.25
CA HIS A 61 12.08 -6.05 25.81
C HIS A 61 10.58 -5.75 25.68
N ALA A 62 9.85 -6.69 25.07
CA ALA A 62 8.39 -6.63 24.97
C ALA A 62 7.74 -7.02 26.30
N LYS A 63 6.82 -6.19 26.79
CA LYS A 63 6.03 -6.41 27.99
C LYS A 63 4.55 -6.26 27.66
N ASP A 64 3.75 -7.27 27.95
CA ASP A 64 2.29 -7.13 27.90
C ASP A 64 1.85 -6.29 29.11
N ILE A 65 1.34 -5.09 28.82
CA ILE A 65 0.84 -4.14 29.83
C ILE A 65 -0.68 -3.97 29.76
N THR A 66 -1.38 -4.90 29.10
CA THR A 66 -2.83 -4.79 28.82
C THR A 66 -3.63 -4.61 30.10
N ALA A 67 -3.34 -5.39 31.14
CA ALA A 67 -4.06 -5.30 32.41
C ALA A 67 -3.83 -3.97 33.13
N GLN A 68 -2.58 -3.48 33.11
CA GLN A 68 -2.16 -2.23 33.73
C GLN A 68 -2.82 -1.04 33.03
N VAL A 69 -2.88 -1.07 31.69
CA VAL A 69 -3.56 -0.04 30.89
C VAL A 69 -5.07 -0.04 31.17
N LYS A 70 -5.72 -1.21 31.20
CA LYS A 70 -7.15 -1.30 31.55
C LYS A 70 -7.44 -0.74 32.94
N ALA A 71 -6.61 -1.06 33.93
CA ALA A 71 -6.73 -0.49 35.27
C ALA A 71 -6.50 1.03 35.28
N ALA A 72 -5.52 1.53 34.51
CA ALA A 72 -5.24 2.97 34.43
C ALA A 72 -6.35 3.77 33.73
N LEU A 73 -7.14 3.14 32.86
CA LEU A 73 -8.28 3.75 32.19
C LEU A 73 -9.58 3.66 33.00
N GLU A 74 -9.60 2.89 34.09
CA GLU A 74 -10.79 2.72 34.91
C GLU A 74 -11.27 4.09 35.46
N GLY A 75 -12.56 4.37 35.27
CA GLY A 75 -13.17 5.65 35.66
C GLY A 75 -12.79 6.86 34.79
N ARG A 76 -12.00 6.68 33.72
CA ARG A 76 -11.66 7.77 32.80
C ARG A 76 -12.62 7.82 31.61
N PRO A 77 -13.09 9.01 31.20
CA PRO A 77 -13.95 9.13 30.03
C PRO A 77 -13.19 8.70 28.77
N ALA A 78 -13.84 7.90 27.92
CA ALA A 78 -13.31 7.59 26.61
C ALA A 78 -13.48 8.80 25.66
N PRO A 79 -12.55 8.99 24.70
CA PRO A 79 -12.76 9.95 23.61
C PRO A 79 -13.89 9.47 22.68
N MET A 80 -14.19 10.24 21.64
CA MET A 80 -15.08 9.79 20.57
C MET A 80 -14.43 8.61 19.82
N LEU A 81 -15.09 7.46 19.80
CA LEU A 81 -14.55 6.20 19.27
C LEU A 81 -15.22 5.75 17.95
N SER A 82 -16.22 6.47 17.46
CA SER A 82 -16.93 6.12 16.23
C SER A 82 -17.45 7.36 15.54
N ALA A 83 -17.40 7.34 14.21
CA ALA A 83 -18.00 8.34 13.35
C ALA A 83 -19.01 7.70 12.38
N PRO A 84 -20.09 8.41 11.98
CA PRO A 84 -21.08 7.88 11.05
C PRO A 84 -20.47 7.59 9.65
N GLY A 85 -21.18 6.80 8.84
CA GLY A 85 -20.86 6.64 7.42
C GLY A 85 -19.66 5.74 7.08
N PHE A 86 -19.30 4.80 7.95
CA PHE A 86 -18.29 3.80 7.58
C PHE A 86 -18.77 2.95 6.40
N HIS A 87 -17.95 2.89 5.35
CA HIS A 87 -18.11 1.99 4.23
C HIS A 87 -16.74 1.67 3.65
N LEU A 88 -16.59 0.46 3.10
CA LEU A 88 -15.42 0.13 2.31
C LEU A 88 -15.52 0.78 0.93
N PRO A 89 -14.38 1.08 0.28
CA PRO A 89 -14.39 1.59 -1.10
C PRO A 89 -15.15 0.64 -2.03
N ALA A 90 -15.98 1.19 -2.91
CA ALA A 90 -16.74 0.41 -3.88
C ALA A 90 -15.85 -0.19 -5.01
N GLY A 91 -14.59 0.22 -5.08
CA GLY A 91 -13.65 -0.16 -6.13
C GLY A 91 -13.90 0.56 -7.46
N GLY A 92 -13.34 0.03 -8.54
CA GLY A 92 -13.59 0.51 -9.90
C GLY A 92 -12.78 1.74 -10.31
N ARG A 93 -11.69 2.04 -9.59
CA ARG A 93 -10.75 3.09 -9.98
C ARG A 93 -10.12 2.70 -11.31
N VAL A 94 -10.28 3.54 -12.33
CA VAL A 94 -9.56 3.41 -13.60
C VAL A 94 -8.34 4.32 -13.56
N VAL A 95 -7.21 3.84 -14.06
CA VAL A 95 -5.96 4.58 -14.18
C VAL A 95 -5.64 4.81 -15.65
N ASP A 96 -5.05 5.96 -15.96
CA ASP A 96 -4.63 6.26 -17.34
C ASP A 96 -3.37 5.44 -17.67
N LEU A 97 -3.54 4.45 -18.54
CA LEU A 97 -2.47 3.61 -19.06
C LEU A 97 -2.23 3.85 -20.56
N SER A 98 -2.63 5.03 -21.06
CA SER A 98 -2.44 5.40 -22.46
C SER A 98 -0.96 5.35 -22.89
N GLY A 99 -0.72 5.14 -24.20
CA GLY A 99 0.62 5.03 -24.77
C GLY A 99 1.23 3.63 -24.63
N ASP A 100 0.82 2.70 -25.49
CA ASP A 100 1.29 1.31 -25.50
C ASP A 100 2.64 1.11 -26.24
N ARG A 101 3.06 2.11 -27.03
CA ARG A 101 4.25 2.04 -27.91
C ARG A 101 5.09 3.30 -27.81
N GLN A 102 6.39 3.16 -28.07
CA GLN A 102 7.32 4.27 -28.20
C GLN A 102 7.85 4.35 -29.63
N THR A 103 8.05 5.57 -30.13
CA THR A 103 8.61 5.82 -31.46
C THR A 103 10.09 6.17 -31.33
N ARG A 104 10.97 5.44 -32.02
CA ARG A 104 12.42 5.70 -32.06
C ARG A 104 12.92 5.85 -33.48
N LYS A 105 14.02 6.55 -33.67
CA LYS A 105 14.71 6.54 -34.98
C LYS A 105 15.25 5.15 -35.23
N ASN A 106 15.06 4.65 -36.44
CA ASN A 106 15.66 3.39 -36.84
C ASN A 106 17.20 3.52 -36.84
N TYR A 107 17.91 2.39 -36.79
CA TYR A 107 19.38 2.37 -36.75
C TYR A 107 20.03 3.13 -37.93
N ARG A 108 19.33 3.21 -39.07
CA ARG A 108 19.81 3.92 -40.28
C ARG A 108 19.57 5.43 -40.24
N GLY A 109 18.90 5.95 -39.21
CA GLY A 109 18.60 7.37 -39.03
C GLY A 109 17.66 7.98 -40.08
N ASN A 110 17.11 7.16 -40.98
CA ASN A 110 16.34 7.60 -42.15
C ASN A 110 14.83 7.43 -41.98
N GLY A 111 14.38 7.00 -40.80
CA GLY A 111 12.98 6.82 -40.49
C GLY A 111 12.75 6.53 -39.02
N TYR A 112 11.48 6.32 -38.66
CA TYR A 112 11.07 5.97 -37.31
C TYR A 112 10.50 4.55 -37.28
N CYS A 113 10.76 3.83 -36.20
CA CYS A 113 10.17 2.55 -35.87
C CYS A 113 9.33 2.68 -34.60
N GLN A 114 8.18 2.00 -34.57
CA GLN A 114 7.42 1.82 -33.33
C GLN A 114 7.87 0.55 -32.63
N GLU A 115 8.32 0.69 -31.39
CA GLU A 115 8.80 -0.39 -30.54
C GLU A 115 7.93 -0.50 -29.29
N ARG A 116 7.98 -1.66 -28.62
CA ARG A 116 7.39 -1.82 -27.29
C ARG A 116 8.05 -0.85 -26.31
N LEU A 117 7.31 -0.48 -25.26
CA LEU A 117 7.84 0.39 -24.22
C LEU A 117 9.07 -0.24 -23.56
N ASN A 118 10.10 0.58 -23.36
CA ASN A 118 11.29 0.15 -22.68
C ASN A 118 11.03 0.10 -21.16
N VAL A 119 11.51 -0.95 -20.51
CA VAL A 119 11.44 -1.10 -19.05
C VAL A 119 12.82 -0.84 -18.46
N LYS A 120 12.90 0.05 -17.49
CA LYS A 120 14.13 0.31 -16.73
C LYS A 120 13.82 0.28 -15.24
N ARG A 121 14.62 -0.44 -14.46
CA ARG A 121 14.54 -0.41 -13.00
C ARG A 121 15.60 0.53 -12.43
N PHE A 122 15.24 1.32 -11.44
CA PHE A 122 16.14 2.18 -10.67
C PHE A 122 16.17 1.72 -9.21
N GLY A 123 17.19 0.94 -8.86
CA GLY A 123 17.32 0.42 -7.50
C GLY A 123 16.16 -0.49 -7.09
N LYS A 124 15.83 -0.51 -5.80
CA LYS A 124 14.78 -1.38 -5.27
C LYS A 124 13.38 -0.78 -5.43
N THR A 125 13.26 0.54 -5.56
CA THR A 125 11.99 1.22 -5.28
C THR A 125 11.48 2.07 -6.43
N ALA A 126 12.15 2.12 -7.58
CA ALA A 126 11.67 2.92 -8.70
C ALA A 126 11.91 2.21 -10.04
N PHE A 127 11.13 2.57 -11.04
CA PHE A 127 11.28 2.10 -12.41
C PHE A 127 10.65 3.06 -13.40
N SER A 128 10.93 2.86 -14.69
CA SER A 128 10.18 3.43 -15.80
C SER A 128 9.67 2.34 -16.75
N ALA A 129 8.50 2.59 -17.32
CA ALA A 129 7.90 1.80 -18.38
C ALA A 129 7.51 2.77 -19.51
N GLY A 130 8.38 2.96 -20.50
CA GLY A 130 8.24 4.02 -21.49
C GLY A 130 8.56 5.39 -20.89
N ASP A 131 7.60 6.30 -21.01
CA ASP A 131 7.58 7.65 -20.43
C ASP A 131 7.00 7.69 -18.99
N LEU A 132 6.32 6.62 -18.55
CA LEU A 132 5.79 6.52 -17.20
C LEU A 132 6.92 6.15 -16.23
N GLU A 133 7.20 7.03 -15.28
CA GLU A 133 8.12 6.79 -14.16
C GLU A 133 7.33 6.61 -12.87
N LEU A 134 7.66 5.56 -12.12
CA LEU A 134 7.00 5.24 -10.85
C LEU A 134 7.99 5.11 -9.71
N ASP A 135 7.58 5.70 -8.59
CA ASP A 135 8.32 5.69 -7.34
C ASP A 135 7.52 4.98 -6.24
N LEU A 136 8.05 3.84 -5.82
CA LEU A 136 7.51 2.93 -4.81
C LEU A 136 8.31 3.01 -3.50
N ARG A 137 9.05 4.09 -3.24
CA ARG A 137 9.81 4.28 -1.97
C ARG A 137 8.96 4.12 -0.72
N TYR A 138 7.68 4.51 -0.77
CA TYR A 138 6.73 4.36 0.34
C TYR A 138 5.99 3.02 0.36
N VAL A 139 6.39 2.06 -0.48
CA VAL A 139 5.91 0.67 -0.45
C VAL A 139 7.00 -0.18 0.24
N GLU A 140 7.18 0.04 1.53
CA GLU A 140 8.32 -0.48 2.32
C GLU A 140 8.43 -2.01 2.31
N GLN A 141 7.32 -2.72 2.09
CA GLN A 141 7.30 -4.18 2.03
C GLN A 141 7.94 -4.76 0.76
N LEU A 142 8.33 -3.92 -0.22
CA LEU A 142 9.21 -4.33 -1.31
C LEU A 142 10.61 -4.58 -0.77
N VAL A 143 11.01 -5.84 -0.73
CA VAL A 143 12.29 -6.29 -0.17
C VAL A 143 13.31 -6.65 -1.24
N ASP A 144 12.86 -6.92 -2.47
CA ASP A 144 13.72 -7.39 -3.55
C ASP A 144 13.56 -6.56 -4.84
N ALA A 145 14.67 -6.30 -5.52
CA ALA A 145 14.68 -5.50 -6.75
C ALA A 145 14.00 -6.23 -7.93
N GLY A 146 13.94 -7.56 -7.89
CA GLY A 146 13.21 -8.39 -8.85
C GLY A 146 11.70 -8.23 -8.76
N GLN A 147 11.15 -7.91 -7.59
CA GLN A 147 9.73 -7.56 -7.43
C GLN A 147 9.41 -6.27 -8.21
N THR A 148 10.26 -5.25 -8.04
CA THR A 148 10.11 -3.97 -8.72
C THR A 148 10.31 -4.09 -10.23
N LEU A 149 11.21 -4.97 -10.67
CA LEU A 149 11.34 -5.30 -12.09
C LEU A 149 10.08 -5.98 -12.62
N ALA A 150 9.52 -6.95 -11.89
CA ALA A 150 8.28 -7.62 -12.26
C ALA A 150 7.09 -6.65 -12.35
N LEU A 151 6.96 -5.73 -11.38
CA LEU A 151 5.95 -4.66 -11.41
C LEU A 151 6.11 -3.76 -12.65
N ALA A 152 7.34 -3.44 -13.05
CA ALA A 152 7.58 -2.64 -14.25
C ALA A 152 7.11 -3.36 -15.53
N TYR A 153 7.34 -4.67 -15.62
CA TYR A 153 6.83 -5.48 -16.73
C TYR A 153 5.31 -5.65 -16.68
N MET A 154 4.73 -5.79 -15.49
CA MET A 154 3.27 -5.82 -15.29
C MET A 154 2.61 -4.51 -15.75
N VAL A 155 3.17 -3.36 -15.40
CA VAL A 155 2.68 -2.04 -15.85
C VAL A 155 2.77 -1.93 -17.37
N ARG A 156 3.90 -2.31 -17.97
CA ARG A 156 4.01 -2.34 -19.43
C ARG A 156 2.95 -3.25 -20.06
N TYR A 157 2.80 -4.48 -19.57
CA TYR A 157 1.80 -5.42 -20.08
C TYR A 157 0.38 -4.84 -19.99
N ALA A 158 0.06 -4.17 -18.88
CA ALA A 158 -1.23 -3.53 -18.68
C ALA A 158 -1.47 -2.37 -19.66
N ARG A 159 -0.46 -1.53 -19.95
CA ARG A 159 -0.54 -0.48 -20.99
C ARG A 159 -0.80 -1.07 -22.38
N GLU A 160 -0.24 -2.25 -22.66
CA GLU A 160 -0.38 -2.93 -23.95
C GLU A 160 -1.73 -3.66 -24.12
N HIS A 161 -2.34 -4.18 -23.04
CA HIS A 161 -3.47 -5.13 -23.15
C HIS A 161 -4.68 -4.84 -22.26
N LEU A 162 -4.55 -4.00 -21.22
CA LEU A 162 -5.55 -3.85 -20.15
C LEU A 162 -6.03 -2.40 -19.97
N THR A 163 -5.75 -1.51 -20.91
CA THR A 163 -6.19 -0.11 -20.88
C THR A 163 -7.71 0.01 -20.78
N GLY A 164 -8.18 0.93 -19.94
CA GLY A 164 -9.62 1.16 -19.70
C GLY A 164 -10.25 0.22 -18.66
N GLN A 165 -9.50 -0.74 -18.13
CA GLN A 165 -9.94 -1.58 -17.01
C GLN A 165 -9.67 -0.90 -15.66
N SER A 166 -10.43 -1.31 -14.65
CA SER A 166 -10.19 -0.91 -13.26
C SER A 166 -8.91 -1.54 -12.69
N VAL A 167 -8.34 -0.94 -11.65
CA VAL A 167 -7.13 -1.45 -10.98
C VAL A 167 -7.35 -2.88 -10.46
N GLU A 168 -8.56 -3.20 -10.00
CA GLU A 168 -8.95 -4.53 -9.56
C GLU A 168 -8.91 -5.55 -10.71
N GLU A 169 -9.48 -5.20 -11.86
CA GLU A 169 -9.49 -6.04 -13.06
C GLU A 169 -8.09 -6.24 -13.62
N ILE A 170 -7.28 -5.18 -13.66
CA ILE A 170 -5.87 -5.23 -14.07
C ILE A 170 -5.09 -6.18 -13.16
N SER A 171 -5.21 -6.00 -11.84
CA SER A 171 -4.49 -6.81 -10.85
C SER A 171 -4.89 -8.28 -10.93
N ALA A 172 -6.19 -8.56 -11.10
CA ALA A 172 -6.71 -9.92 -11.28
C ALA A 172 -6.28 -10.55 -12.62
N ALA A 173 -6.25 -9.76 -13.70
CA ALA A 173 -5.78 -10.24 -15.01
C ALA A 173 -4.29 -10.59 -14.99
N LEU A 174 -3.46 -9.77 -14.35
CA LEU A 174 -2.03 -10.03 -14.20
C LEU A 174 -1.74 -11.26 -13.34
N LEU A 175 -2.45 -11.44 -12.22
CA LEU A 175 -2.32 -12.65 -11.41
C LEU A 175 -2.70 -13.89 -12.21
N ARG A 176 -3.86 -13.88 -12.89
CA ARG A 176 -4.28 -15.01 -13.75
C ARG A 176 -3.28 -15.32 -14.86
N LEU A 177 -2.65 -14.28 -15.43
CA LEU A 177 -1.62 -14.46 -16.45
C LEU A 177 -0.39 -15.18 -15.89
N VAL A 178 0.04 -14.83 -14.68
CA VAL A 178 1.18 -15.48 -14.03
C VAL A 178 0.82 -16.89 -13.55
N GLU A 179 -0.41 -17.11 -13.07
CA GLU A 179 -0.90 -18.43 -12.61
C GLU A 179 -1.07 -19.43 -13.76
N SER A 180 -1.52 -18.97 -14.94
CA SER A 180 -1.71 -19.83 -16.12
C SER A 180 -0.43 -20.10 -16.90
N GLY A 181 0.61 -19.31 -16.68
CA GLY A 181 1.92 -19.46 -17.30
C GLY A 181 3.04 -19.44 -16.27
N ASP A 182 3.98 -18.53 -16.46
CA ASP A 182 5.04 -18.20 -15.51
C ASP A 182 5.15 -16.68 -15.32
N LEU A 183 6.04 -16.23 -14.44
CA LEU A 183 6.29 -14.80 -14.26
C LEU A 183 6.88 -14.12 -15.52
N GLY A 184 7.42 -14.90 -16.45
CA GLY A 184 7.86 -14.41 -17.76
C GLY A 184 6.69 -14.03 -18.69
N ALA A 185 5.46 -14.48 -18.42
CA ALA A 185 4.30 -14.16 -19.24
C ALA A 185 4.04 -12.64 -19.37
N VAL A 186 4.29 -11.86 -18.31
CA VAL A 186 4.18 -10.38 -18.36
C VAL A 186 5.26 -9.73 -19.23
N CYS A 187 6.32 -10.48 -19.59
CA CYS A 187 7.40 -10.00 -20.44
C CYS A 187 7.05 -10.08 -21.94
N GLY A 188 6.03 -10.84 -22.35
CA GLY A 188 5.52 -10.91 -23.73
C GLY A 188 6.55 -11.32 -24.80
N ASN A 189 7.71 -11.85 -24.42
CA ASN A 189 8.87 -12.15 -25.27
C ASN A 189 9.45 -13.54 -24.95
N ALA A 190 10.19 -14.13 -25.91
CA ALA A 190 11.01 -15.33 -25.67
C ALA A 190 12.19 -15.10 -24.70
N VAL A 191 12.59 -13.83 -24.47
CA VAL A 191 13.65 -13.48 -23.52
C VAL A 191 13.03 -12.89 -22.26
N VAL A 192 12.99 -13.71 -21.23
CA VAL A 192 12.63 -13.31 -19.87
C VAL A 192 13.89 -12.81 -19.18
N PRO A 193 13.90 -11.58 -18.62
CA PRO A 193 15.04 -11.10 -17.86
C PRO A 193 15.25 -11.97 -16.62
N ALA A 194 16.51 -12.26 -16.31
CA ALA A 194 16.86 -12.97 -15.10
C ALA A 194 16.51 -12.14 -13.85
N GLY A 195 16.14 -12.83 -12.76
CA GLY A 195 15.90 -12.20 -11.46
C GLY A 195 14.56 -11.51 -11.31
N LEU A 196 13.51 -11.97 -12.02
CA LEU A 196 12.13 -11.59 -11.69
C LEU A 196 11.68 -12.32 -10.42
N THR A 197 11.02 -11.58 -9.53
CA THR A 197 10.46 -12.09 -8.27
C THR A 197 8.99 -11.74 -8.24
N LEU A 198 8.11 -12.69 -7.91
CA LEU A 198 6.66 -12.46 -7.92
C LEU A 198 6.27 -11.45 -6.83
N PRO A 199 5.70 -10.27 -7.18
CA PRO A 199 5.14 -9.36 -6.20
C PRO A 199 3.82 -9.90 -5.63
N ARG A 200 3.50 -9.52 -4.40
CA ARG A 200 2.21 -9.81 -3.78
C ARG A 200 1.12 -8.96 -4.42
N LEU A 201 -0.13 -9.43 -4.36
CA LEU A 201 -1.29 -8.68 -4.87
C LEU A 201 -1.35 -7.23 -4.33
N GLN A 202 -1.03 -7.02 -3.05
CA GLN A 202 -1.01 -5.69 -2.44
C GLN A 202 0.05 -4.76 -3.05
N GLU A 203 1.19 -5.31 -3.49
CA GLU A 203 2.25 -4.55 -4.16
C GLU A 203 1.84 -4.18 -5.59
N ILE A 204 1.11 -5.09 -6.27
CA ILE A 204 0.50 -4.81 -7.57
C ILE A 204 -0.51 -3.66 -7.45
N PHE A 205 -1.45 -3.74 -6.49
CA PHE A 205 -2.39 -2.64 -6.20
C PHE A 205 -1.67 -1.33 -5.85
N ALA A 206 -0.66 -1.40 -4.98
CA ALA A 206 0.10 -0.22 -4.59
C ALA A 206 0.84 0.43 -5.76
N CYS A 207 1.30 -0.37 -6.72
CA CYS A 207 1.94 0.09 -7.95
C CYS A 207 0.94 0.82 -8.84
N PHE A 208 -0.20 0.20 -9.17
CA PHE A 208 -1.20 0.81 -10.05
C PHE A 208 -1.92 2.00 -9.42
N ASN A 209 -2.07 2.04 -8.10
CA ASN A 209 -2.60 3.23 -7.40
C ASN A 209 -1.67 4.46 -7.48
N ARG A 210 -0.43 4.29 -7.96
CA ARG A 210 0.54 5.36 -8.20
C ARG A 210 0.73 5.70 -9.68
N CYS A 211 0.08 4.95 -10.58
CA CYS A 211 -0.03 5.32 -11.99
C CYS A 211 -1.00 6.49 -12.18
#